data_AF-A0A1Q3SSU3-F1
#
_entry.id   AF-A0A1Q3SSU3-F1
#
_cell.length_a   1.000
_cell.length_b   1.000
_cell.length_c   1.000
_cell.angle_alpha   90.00
_cell.angle_beta   90.00
_cell.angle_gamma   90.00
#
_symmetry.space_group_name_H-M   'P 1'
#
loop_
_entity.id
_entity.type
_entity.pdbx_description
1 polymer ?
#
loop_
_entity_poly.entity_id
_entity_poly.type
_entity_poly.pdbx_seq_one_letter_code
_entity_poly.pdbx_strand_id
1 'polypeptide(L)'
;MLNLYTKKEIDPKNITSTPPPSSTSSLSPQDLQFLPGYCYKRAPGKLTLTAPFFNEAIAESVEEHHYLNSVQREVYRITCKDGFLYNSKGQLLHGPILYVLFPDGRLYGCPVTDGKHHSHISSGLLVKGAGILYCESGQMITLSNESGHYKPELEEMQEAIDWFANTLRREFIFEDHSHQNNMQEFDGIAYYKVKTEKHDQTTVLQAIGFDRLVVELAAMRAAALQCIDKTRVKVSVTLEELMGCSDVYYGEPSKPTIIDYTLPLNIMNYPDLLSYTCLQNLTIPDKRLSRFNGILRIAK
;
A
#
# COMPACT_ATOMS: atom_id res chain seq x y z
N MET A 1 -20.87 4.17 40.48
CA MET A 1 -22.05 4.17 39.59
C MET A 1 -21.57 3.80 38.20
N LEU A 2 -21.83 2.56 37.77
CA LEU A 2 -21.47 2.02 36.47
C LEU A 2 -22.77 1.80 35.70
N ASN A 3 -22.94 2.47 34.55
CA ASN A 3 -24.06 2.21 33.64
C ASN A 3 -23.71 1.02 32.74
N LEU A 4 -24.55 -0.01 32.80
CA LEU A 4 -24.54 -1.20 31.95
C LEU A 4 -25.03 -0.84 30.54
N TYR A 5 -24.26 -1.21 29.52
CA TYR A 5 -24.65 -1.15 28.12
C TYR A 5 -25.74 -2.19 27.83
N THR A 6 -26.89 -1.74 27.34
CA THR A 6 -27.97 -2.58 26.82
C THR A 6 -27.64 -3.03 25.39
N LYS A 7 -27.59 -4.35 25.20
CA LYS A 7 -27.46 -5.03 23.91
C LYS A 7 -28.74 -4.82 23.10
N LYS A 8 -28.64 -4.22 21.91
CA LYS A 8 -29.77 -4.05 20.98
C LYS A 8 -29.75 -5.20 19.99
N GLU A 9 -30.68 -6.15 20.12
CA GLU A 9 -30.88 -7.21 19.13
C GLU A 9 -31.64 -6.65 17.92
N ILE A 10 -31.12 -6.91 16.72
CA ILE A 10 -31.74 -6.53 15.45
C ILE A 10 -32.55 -7.73 14.96
N ASP A 11 -33.85 -7.52 14.74
CA ASP A 11 -34.77 -8.53 14.20
C ASP A 11 -34.47 -8.80 12.72
N PRO A 12 -34.05 -10.03 12.34
CA PRO A 12 -33.68 -10.38 10.97
C PRO A 12 -34.86 -10.35 9.98
N LYS A 13 -36.10 -10.14 10.43
CA LYS A 13 -37.28 -10.04 9.54
C LYS A 13 -37.47 -8.66 8.89
N ASN A 14 -36.67 -7.66 9.24
CA ASN A 14 -36.78 -6.30 8.68
C ASN A 14 -35.80 -6.00 7.53
N ILE A 15 -35.03 -6.99 7.05
CA ILE A 15 -34.15 -6.82 5.88
C ILE A 15 -34.97 -7.15 4.62
N THR A 16 -35.68 -6.14 4.10
CA THR A 16 -36.20 -6.20 2.74
C THR A 16 -35.07 -5.84 1.78
N SER A 17 -34.48 -6.85 1.15
CA SER A 17 -33.46 -6.68 0.10
C SER A 17 -34.11 -6.14 -1.18
N THR A 18 -34.29 -4.82 -1.24
CA THR A 18 -34.38 -4.16 -2.54
C THR A 18 -32.97 -4.14 -3.14
N PRO A 19 -32.76 -4.65 -4.38
CA PRO A 19 -31.48 -4.51 -5.04
C PRO A 19 -31.14 -3.02 -5.17
N PRO A 20 -29.89 -2.61 -4.99
CA PRO A 20 -29.50 -1.21 -5.14
C PRO A 20 -29.87 -0.75 -6.55
N PRO A 21 -30.43 0.48 -6.70
CA PRO A 21 -30.75 1.00 -8.02
C PRO A 21 -29.49 1.00 -8.89
N SER A 22 -29.60 0.53 -10.12
CA SER A 22 -28.53 0.62 -11.11
C SER A 22 -28.28 2.11 -11.41
N SER A 23 -27.30 2.70 -10.71
CA SER A 23 -26.97 4.12 -10.78
C SER A 23 -26.24 4.45 -12.10
N THR A 24 -27.00 4.39 -13.18
CA THR A 24 -26.61 4.95 -14.48
C THR A 24 -27.18 6.37 -14.54
N SER A 25 -26.30 7.38 -14.49
CA SER A 25 -26.67 8.77 -14.73
C SER A 25 -26.47 9.09 -16.20
N SER A 26 -27.41 9.84 -16.79
CA SER A 26 -27.26 10.33 -18.15
C SER A 26 -26.87 11.79 -18.17
N LEU A 27 -25.77 12.11 -18.85
CA LEU A 27 -25.33 13.48 -19.08
C LEU A 27 -26.30 14.19 -20.04
N SER A 28 -26.67 15.43 -19.71
CA SER A 28 -27.38 16.31 -20.62
C SER A 28 -26.43 16.80 -21.73
N PRO A 29 -26.97 17.27 -22.88
CA PRO A 29 -26.13 17.87 -23.91
C PRO A 29 -25.29 19.06 -23.45
N GLN A 30 -25.70 19.74 -22.36
CA GLN A 30 -24.96 20.87 -21.77
C GLN A 30 -23.79 20.39 -20.91
N ASP A 31 -23.89 19.23 -20.25
CA ASP A 31 -22.79 18.68 -19.44
C ASP A 31 -21.61 18.22 -20.32
N LEU A 32 -21.89 17.86 -21.58
CA LEU A 32 -20.88 17.46 -22.56
C LEU A 32 -19.91 18.59 -22.94
N GLN A 33 -20.26 19.86 -22.68
CA GLN A 33 -19.41 21.01 -23.01
C GLN A 33 -18.22 21.17 -22.04
N PHE A 34 -18.27 20.49 -20.89
CA PHE A 34 -17.26 20.56 -19.84
C PHE A 34 -16.30 19.36 -19.84
N LEU A 35 -16.48 18.39 -20.74
CA LEU A 35 -15.56 17.27 -20.88
C LEU A 35 -14.25 17.72 -21.55
N PRO A 36 -13.07 17.31 -21.01
CA PRO A 36 -11.79 17.77 -21.53
C PRO A 36 -11.58 17.32 -22.98
N GLY A 37 -11.44 18.29 -23.89
CA GLY A 37 -10.62 18.28 -25.11
C GLY A 37 -10.78 17.16 -26.15
N TYR A 38 -11.63 16.16 -25.94
CA TYR A 38 -11.91 15.16 -26.97
C TYR A 38 -12.74 15.85 -28.05
N CYS A 39 -12.14 16.02 -29.23
CA CYS A 39 -12.83 16.39 -30.46
C CYS A 39 -13.87 15.29 -30.79
N TYR A 40 -15.00 15.30 -30.09
CA TYR A 40 -16.12 14.43 -30.33
C TYR A 40 -16.75 14.89 -31.64
N LYS A 41 -16.41 14.24 -32.75
CA LYS A 41 -17.24 14.29 -33.95
C LYS A 41 -18.61 13.79 -33.51
N ARG A 42 -19.58 14.71 -33.39
CA ARG A 42 -20.96 14.47 -32.95
C ARG A 42 -21.52 13.22 -33.63
N ALA A 43 -21.43 12.07 -32.97
CA ALA A 43 -22.32 10.95 -33.23
C ALA A 43 -23.56 11.23 -32.35
N PRO A 44 -24.76 11.36 -32.92
CA PRO A 44 -25.97 11.55 -32.15
C PRO A 44 -26.26 10.27 -31.35
N GLY A 45 -25.82 10.24 -30.09
CA GLY A 45 -25.99 9.12 -29.19
C GLY A 45 -25.95 9.59 -27.74
N LYS A 46 -26.79 8.98 -26.90
CA LYS A 46 -26.79 9.19 -25.45
C LYS A 46 -25.62 8.39 -24.87
N LEU A 47 -24.63 9.07 -24.30
CA LEU A 47 -23.53 8.43 -23.58
C LEU A 47 -24.02 8.13 -22.15
N THR A 48 -24.02 6.85 -21.77
CA THR A 48 -24.29 6.44 -20.39
C THR A 48 -22.95 6.12 -19.73
N LEU A 49 -22.53 6.95 -18.78
CA LEU A 49 -21.36 6.70 -17.96
C LEU A 49 -21.76 5.89 -16.72
N THR A 50 -20.85 5.07 -16.22
CA THR A 50 -21.00 4.54 -14.86
C THR A 50 -20.78 5.68 -13.86
N ALA A 51 -21.38 5.58 -12.67
CA ALA A 51 -21.27 6.62 -11.64
C ALA A 51 -19.81 7.05 -11.34
N PRO A 52 -18.79 6.16 -11.28
CA PRO A 52 -17.39 6.57 -11.10
C PRO A 52 -16.88 7.53 -12.17
N PHE A 53 -17.13 7.23 -13.46
CA PHE A 53 -16.67 8.08 -14.57
C PHE A 53 -17.42 9.41 -14.64
N PHE A 54 -18.67 9.43 -14.20
CA PHE A 54 -19.43 10.68 -14.08
C PHE A 54 -18.83 11.61 -13.01
N ASN A 55 -18.47 11.07 -11.86
CA ASN A 55 -17.83 11.85 -10.80
C ASN A 55 -16.44 12.36 -11.22
N GLU A 56 -15.67 11.55 -11.95
CA GLU A 56 -14.40 11.96 -12.56
C GLU A 56 -14.59 13.13 -13.53
N ALA A 57 -15.57 13.04 -14.44
CA ALA A 57 -15.87 14.11 -15.39
C ALA A 57 -16.25 15.43 -14.71
N ILE A 58 -17.02 15.37 -13.61
CA ILE A 58 -17.35 16.56 -12.83
C ILE A 58 -16.09 17.12 -12.16
N ALA A 59 -15.30 16.29 -11.47
CA ALA A 59 -14.09 16.74 -10.79
C ALA A 59 -13.12 17.42 -11.77
N GLU A 60 -12.91 16.83 -12.95
CA GLU A 60 -12.06 17.35 -14.01
C GLU A 60 -12.60 18.65 -14.64
N SER A 61 -13.92 18.89 -14.60
CA SER A 61 -14.51 20.11 -15.13
C SER A 61 -14.35 21.33 -14.23
N VAL A 62 -14.11 21.12 -12.94
CA VAL A 62 -14.11 22.19 -11.93
C VAL A 62 -12.69 22.60 -11.52
N GLU A 63 -11.70 21.70 -11.58
CA GLU A 63 -10.36 21.97 -11.05
C GLU A 63 -9.31 22.34 -12.12
N GLU A 64 -8.65 23.48 -11.92
CA GLU A 64 -7.49 23.91 -12.69
C GLU A 64 -6.19 23.21 -12.23
N HIS A 65 -5.51 22.57 -13.19
CA HIS A 65 -4.05 22.46 -13.41
C HIS A 65 -3.16 21.75 -12.37
N HIS A 66 -3.59 21.47 -11.14
CA HIS A 66 -2.73 20.85 -10.12
C HIS A 66 -3.00 19.36 -9.85
N TYR A 67 -4.17 18.85 -10.22
CA TYR A 67 -4.56 17.46 -10.05
C TYR A 67 -4.47 16.66 -11.34
N LEU A 68 -4.29 15.34 -11.23
CA LEU A 68 -4.25 14.47 -12.40
C LEU A 68 -5.68 14.24 -12.91
N ASN A 69 -5.91 14.47 -14.20
CA ASN A 69 -7.11 13.93 -14.85
C ASN A 69 -7.00 12.42 -15.05
N SER A 70 -8.10 11.78 -15.42
CA SER A 70 -8.23 10.34 -15.67
C SER A 70 -7.16 9.81 -16.63
N VAL A 71 -6.89 10.50 -17.73
CA VAL A 71 -5.86 10.11 -18.71
C VAL A 71 -4.45 10.16 -18.11
N GLN A 72 -4.14 11.23 -17.37
CA GLN A 72 -2.85 11.38 -16.69
C GLN A 72 -2.68 10.37 -15.56
N ARG A 73 -3.77 10.01 -14.87
CA ARG A 73 -3.79 9.05 -13.75
C ARG A 73 -3.44 7.63 -14.19
N GLU A 74 -3.81 7.23 -15.40
CA GLU A 74 -3.50 5.88 -15.93
C GLU A 74 -1.99 5.59 -16.02
N VAL A 75 -1.13 6.62 -16.11
CA VAL A 75 0.34 6.44 -16.03
C VAL A 75 0.76 5.89 -14.67
N TYR A 76 -0.05 6.09 -13.63
CA TYR A 76 0.16 5.60 -12.27
C TYR A 76 -0.63 4.34 -11.95
N ARG A 77 -1.23 3.69 -12.95
CA ARG A 77 -2.02 2.49 -12.75
C ARG A 77 -1.16 1.38 -12.15
N ILE A 78 -1.65 0.79 -11.07
CA ILE A 78 -1.11 -0.44 -10.50
C ILE A 78 -2.04 -1.59 -10.89
N THR A 79 -1.44 -2.69 -11.33
CA THR A 79 -2.17 -3.93 -11.64
C THR A 79 -1.67 -5.06 -10.76
N CYS A 80 -2.57 -5.97 -10.39
CA CYS A 80 -2.21 -7.21 -9.70
C CYS A 80 -2.33 -8.38 -10.67
N LYS A 81 -1.29 -9.21 -10.76
CA LYS A 81 -1.30 -10.48 -11.48
C LYS A 81 -0.65 -11.55 -10.64
N ASP A 82 -1.37 -12.63 -10.38
CA ASP A 82 -0.91 -13.78 -9.58
C ASP A 82 -0.41 -13.41 -8.17
N GLY A 83 -0.99 -12.36 -7.59
CA GLY A 83 -0.61 -11.83 -6.27
C GLY A 83 0.61 -10.91 -6.28
N PHE A 84 1.11 -10.52 -7.46
CA PHE A 84 2.21 -9.57 -7.63
C PHE A 84 1.70 -8.25 -8.21
N LEU A 85 2.20 -7.14 -7.68
CA LEU A 85 1.87 -5.79 -8.10
C LEU A 85 2.86 -5.27 -9.16
N TYR A 86 2.31 -4.69 -10.22
CA TYR A 86 3.04 -4.13 -11.35
C TYR A 86 2.63 -2.69 -11.60
N ASN A 87 3.58 -1.84 -11.99
CA ASN A 87 3.28 -0.50 -12.49
C ASN A 87 2.65 -0.54 -13.90
N SER A 88 2.27 0.63 -14.41
CA SER A 88 1.69 0.82 -15.75
C SER A 88 2.60 0.37 -16.90
N LYS A 89 3.91 0.23 -16.65
CA LYS A 89 4.90 -0.28 -17.61
C LYS A 89 5.07 -1.81 -17.53
N GLY A 90 4.30 -2.50 -16.69
CA GLY A 90 4.40 -3.95 -16.49
C GLY A 90 5.62 -4.38 -15.67
N GLN A 91 6.25 -3.47 -14.93
CA GLN A 91 7.39 -3.78 -14.06
C GLN A 91 6.91 -4.04 -12.64
N LEU A 92 7.52 -5.02 -11.96
CA LEU A 92 7.24 -5.31 -10.56
C LEU A 92 7.50 -4.07 -9.68
N LEU A 93 6.57 -3.77 -8.78
CA LEU A 93 6.75 -2.69 -7.81
C LEU A 93 7.86 -3.04 -6.80
N HIS A 94 8.64 -2.05 -6.40
CA HIS A 94 9.68 -2.22 -5.41
C HIS A 94 9.87 -0.92 -4.62
N GLY A 95 10.03 -1.04 -3.30
CA GLY A 95 10.17 0.08 -2.38
C GLY A 95 8.81 0.64 -1.90
N PRO A 96 8.84 1.82 -1.26
CA PRO A 96 7.65 2.49 -0.75
C PRO A 96 6.87 3.17 -1.88
N ILE A 97 5.57 2.86 -1.95
CA ILE A 97 4.64 3.33 -2.97
C ILE A 97 3.50 4.05 -2.26
N LEU A 98 3.30 5.32 -2.61
CA LEU A 98 2.07 6.02 -2.28
C LEU A 98 0.94 5.42 -3.10
N TYR A 99 -0.19 5.08 -2.48
CA TYR A 99 -1.31 4.46 -3.19
C TYR A 99 -2.65 5.14 -2.92
N VAL A 100 -3.55 5.01 -3.90
CA VAL A 100 -4.96 5.36 -3.82
C VAL A 100 -5.79 4.24 -4.44
N LEU A 101 -6.72 3.67 -3.68
CA LEU A 101 -7.67 2.66 -4.13
C LEU A 101 -9.05 3.28 -4.30
N PHE A 102 -9.60 3.22 -5.51
CA PHE A 102 -10.93 3.74 -5.82
C PHE A 102 -12.04 2.74 -5.48
N PRO A 103 -13.30 3.20 -5.31
CA PRO A 103 -14.46 2.34 -5.05
C PRO A 103 -14.68 1.22 -6.08
N ASP A 104 -14.31 1.48 -7.34
CA ASP A 104 -14.40 0.51 -8.44
C ASP A 104 -13.23 -0.49 -8.49
N GLY A 105 -12.32 -0.45 -7.51
CA GLY A 105 -11.17 -1.34 -7.41
C GLY A 105 -9.97 -0.93 -8.27
N ARG A 106 -10.01 0.24 -8.93
CA ARG A 106 -8.82 0.78 -9.60
C ARG A 106 -7.81 1.24 -8.55
N LEU A 107 -6.63 0.64 -8.58
CA LEU A 107 -5.50 0.99 -7.74
C LEU A 107 -4.51 1.85 -8.53
N TYR A 108 -4.15 3.00 -7.97
CA TYR A 108 -3.12 3.87 -8.52
C TYR A 108 -2.05 4.12 -7.47
N GLY A 109 -0.83 4.35 -7.92
CA GLY A 109 0.24 4.73 -7.03
C GLY A 109 1.55 5.05 -7.74
N CYS A 110 2.44 5.66 -6.99
CA CYS A 110 3.75 6.09 -7.45
C CYS A 110 4.79 5.87 -6.35
N PRO A 111 6.08 5.73 -6.70
CA PRO A 111 7.14 5.80 -5.71
C PRO A 111 7.04 7.08 -4.88
N VAL A 112 7.26 7.00 -3.56
CA VAL A 112 7.22 8.18 -2.69
C VAL A 112 8.24 9.27 -3.14
N THR A 113 9.29 8.87 -3.85
CA THR A 113 10.29 9.77 -4.44
C THR A 113 9.80 10.59 -5.63
N ASP A 114 8.61 10.30 -6.17
CA ASP A 114 8.01 11.05 -7.29
C ASP A 114 7.44 12.41 -6.85
N GLY A 115 7.38 12.67 -5.54
CA GLY A 115 6.94 13.96 -4.99
C GLY A 115 5.44 14.25 -5.15
N LYS A 116 4.65 13.26 -5.56
CA LYS A 116 3.18 13.33 -5.60
C LYS A 116 2.60 13.11 -4.20
N HIS A 117 1.42 13.64 -3.98
CA HIS A 117 0.61 13.36 -2.79
C HIS A 117 -0.68 12.62 -3.18
N HIS A 118 -1.36 12.00 -2.22
CA HIS A 118 -2.62 11.27 -2.45
C HIS A 118 -3.66 12.12 -3.17
N SER A 119 -3.78 13.40 -2.79
CA SER A 119 -4.70 14.35 -3.41
C SER A 119 -4.39 14.59 -4.90
N HIS A 120 -3.11 14.59 -5.31
CA HIS A 120 -2.72 14.71 -6.72
C HIS A 120 -3.29 13.57 -7.56
N ILE A 121 -3.33 12.37 -6.98
CA ILE A 121 -3.84 11.16 -7.65
C ILE A 121 -5.36 11.09 -7.54
N SER A 122 -5.95 11.33 -6.37
CA SER A 122 -7.41 11.19 -6.17
C SER A 122 -8.22 12.32 -6.80
N SER A 123 -7.66 13.53 -6.90
CA SER A 123 -8.33 14.71 -7.45
C SER A 123 -9.68 14.98 -6.74
N GLY A 124 -9.68 14.86 -5.41
CA GLY A 124 -10.87 15.07 -4.57
C GLY A 124 -11.95 13.97 -4.67
N LEU A 125 -11.72 12.92 -5.46
CA LEU A 125 -12.67 11.82 -5.60
C LEU A 125 -12.70 10.94 -4.35
N LEU A 126 -13.84 10.27 -4.14
CA LEU A 126 -14.00 9.26 -3.11
C LEU A 126 -13.04 8.08 -3.35
N VAL A 127 -12.46 7.58 -2.26
CA VAL A 127 -11.50 6.48 -2.25
C VAL A 127 -11.94 5.44 -1.21
N LYS A 128 -11.64 4.17 -1.47
CA LYS A 128 -11.75 3.08 -0.48
C LYS A 128 -10.61 3.09 0.53
N GLY A 129 -9.47 3.62 0.12
CA GLY A 129 -8.30 3.71 0.97
C GLY A 129 -7.17 4.47 0.27
N ALA A 130 -6.36 5.12 1.08
CA ALA A 130 -5.18 5.85 0.65
C ALA A 130 -4.12 5.70 1.73
N GLY A 131 -2.86 5.60 1.32
CA GLY A 131 -1.76 5.47 2.26
C GLY A 131 -0.45 5.12 1.59
N ILE A 132 0.41 4.39 2.29
CA ILE A 132 1.68 3.90 1.76
C ILE A 132 1.65 2.37 1.79
N LEU A 133 2.15 1.73 0.75
CA LEU A 133 2.44 0.31 0.75
C LEU A 133 3.92 0.10 0.46
N TYR A 134 4.51 -0.95 1.02
CA TYR A 134 5.87 -1.35 0.67
C TYR A 134 5.84 -2.63 -0.16
N CYS A 135 6.55 -2.62 -1.29
CA CYS A 135 6.71 -3.80 -2.14
C CYS A 135 8.15 -4.29 -2.21
N GLU A 136 8.33 -5.60 -2.22
CA GLU A 136 9.58 -6.29 -2.55
C GLU A 136 9.36 -7.15 -3.79
N SER A 137 9.85 -6.69 -4.95
CA SER A 137 9.72 -7.41 -6.23
C SER A 137 8.26 -7.81 -6.53
N GLY A 138 7.37 -6.83 -6.41
CA GLY A 138 5.93 -6.92 -6.64
C GLY A 138 5.14 -7.55 -5.50
N GLN A 139 5.78 -8.11 -4.48
CA GLN A 139 5.07 -8.62 -3.31
C GLN A 139 4.89 -7.51 -2.29
N MET A 140 3.65 -7.27 -1.88
CA MET A 140 3.36 -6.34 -0.81
C MET A 140 3.79 -6.94 0.53
N ILE A 141 4.57 -6.18 1.29
CA ILE A 141 5.06 -6.56 2.62
C ILE A 141 4.21 -5.85 3.67
N THR A 142 4.04 -4.54 3.50
CA THR A 142 3.26 -3.69 4.40
C THR A 142 2.26 -2.83 3.63
N LEU A 143 1.19 -2.48 4.33
CA LEU A 143 0.14 -1.55 3.93
C LEU A 143 -0.11 -0.61 5.10
N SER A 144 -0.24 0.68 4.86
CA SER A 144 -0.58 1.65 5.91
C SER A 144 -1.71 2.58 5.48
N ASN A 145 -2.37 3.16 6.46
CA ASN A 145 -3.28 4.30 6.31
C ASN A 145 -2.57 5.66 6.45
N GLU A 146 -1.24 5.71 6.33
CA GLU A 146 -0.47 6.96 6.36
C GLU A 146 -0.68 7.75 5.06
N SER A 147 -1.68 8.62 5.04
CA SER A 147 -1.97 9.50 3.90
C SER A 147 -1.71 10.99 4.16
N GLY A 148 -0.72 11.28 5.02
CA GLY A 148 -0.29 12.62 5.35
C GLY A 148 -1.20 13.27 6.40
N HIS A 149 -1.92 14.34 6.01
CA HIS A 149 -2.85 15.01 6.93
C HIS A 149 -4.16 14.23 7.12
N TYR A 150 -4.50 13.36 6.18
CA TYR A 150 -5.63 12.45 6.32
C TYR A 150 -5.13 11.12 6.88
N LYS A 151 -5.74 10.65 7.97
CA LYS A 151 -5.41 9.39 8.64
C LYS A 151 -6.73 8.68 8.91
N PRO A 152 -7.25 7.93 7.92
CA PRO A 152 -8.53 7.25 8.09
C PRO A 152 -8.43 6.22 9.20
N GLU A 153 -9.49 6.10 9.99
CA GLU A 153 -9.59 5.12 11.07
C GLU A 153 -9.51 3.69 10.51
N LEU A 154 -9.15 2.72 11.36
CA LEU A 154 -9.05 1.31 10.96
C LEU A 154 -10.34 0.81 10.30
N GLU A 155 -11.49 1.17 10.85
CA GLU A 155 -12.81 0.78 10.33
C GLU A 155 -13.06 1.36 8.92
N GLU A 156 -12.59 2.57 8.65
CA GLU A 156 -12.70 3.22 7.34
C GLU A 156 -11.82 2.52 6.30
N MET A 157 -10.74 1.88 6.74
CA MET A 157 -9.80 1.15 5.88
C MET A 157 -10.21 -0.30 5.61
N GLN A 158 -11.22 -0.83 6.29
CA GLN A 158 -11.59 -2.25 6.21
C GLN A 158 -11.84 -2.70 4.77
N GLU A 159 -12.57 -1.93 3.97
CA GLU A 159 -12.83 -2.28 2.57
C GLU A 159 -11.57 -2.34 1.71
N ALA A 160 -10.59 -1.46 1.96
CA ALA A 160 -9.31 -1.49 1.27
C ALA A 160 -8.47 -2.69 1.70
N ILE A 161 -8.43 -2.98 3.01
CA ILE A 161 -7.71 -4.13 3.57
C ILE A 161 -8.27 -5.43 2.98
N ASP A 162 -9.60 -5.56 2.93
CA ASP A 162 -10.28 -6.71 2.31
C ASP A 162 -9.95 -6.84 0.82
N TRP A 163 -9.94 -5.71 0.10
CA TRP A 163 -9.57 -5.71 -1.31
C TRP A 163 -8.14 -6.21 -1.52
N PHE A 164 -7.17 -5.74 -0.73
CA PHE A 164 -5.78 -6.19 -0.82
C PHE A 164 -5.63 -7.67 -0.43
N ALA A 165 -6.24 -8.10 0.67
CA ALA A 165 -6.18 -9.49 1.13
C ALA A 165 -6.71 -10.45 0.05
N ASN A 166 -7.86 -10.14 -0.54
CA ASN A 166 -8.47 -10.95 -1.59
C ASN A 166 -7.74 -10.89 -2.93
N THR A 167 -7.18 -9.73 -3.27
CA THR A 167 -6.46 -9.52 -4.55
C THR A 167 -5.07 -10.15 -4.53
N LEU A 168 -4.36 -10.06 -3.41
CA LEU A 168 -2.99 -10.57 -3.28
C LEU A 168 -2.95 -12.05 -2.91
N ARG A 169 -3.97 -12.54 -2.18
CA ARG A 169 -4.04 -13.91 -1.64
C ARG A 169 -2.79 -14.30 -0.85
N ARG A 170 -2.23 -13.34 -0.13
CA ARG A 170 -1.00 -13.46 0.67
C ARG A 170 -1.15 -12.65 1.94
N GLU A 171 -0.39 -13.05 2.96
CA GLU A 171 -0.29 -12.32 4.21
C GLU A 171 0.55 -11.05 4.01
N PHE A 172 0.18 -9.98 4.72
CA PHE A 172 0.94 -8.73 4.81
C PHE A 172 0.73 -8.10 6.19
N ILE A 173 1.52 -7.08 6.52
CA ILE A 173 1.32 -6.30 7.75
C ILE A 173 0.55 -5.03 7.43
N PHE A 174 -0.51 -4.76 8.17
CA PHE A 174 -1.18 -3.48 8.18
C PHE A 174 -0.64 -2.62 9.32
N GLU A 175 -0.23 -1.40 9.00
CA GLU A 175 0.21 -0.35 9.92
C GLU A 175 -0.94 0.64 10.10
N ASP A 176 -1.42 0.79 11.33
CA ASP A 176 -2.49 1.69 11.68
C ASP A 176 -1.95 2.96 12.37
N HIS A 177 -2.12 4.08 11.68
CA HIS A 177 -1.66 5.41 12.04
C HIS A 177 -2.78 6.30 12.63
N SER A 178 -3.99 5.77 12.84
CA SER A 178 -5.17 6.55 13.24
C SER A 178 -4.99 7.26 14.58
N HIS A 179 -4.21 6.67 15.50
CA HIS A 179 -4.02 7.18 16.86
C HIS A 179 -2.58 7.59 17.14
N GLN A 180 -1.89 8.15 16.15
CA GLN A 180 -0.49 8.55 16.30
C GLN A 180 -0.27 9.50 17.49
N ASN A 181 0.66 9.13 18.35
CA ASN A 181 1.07 9.87 19.53
C ASN A 181 2.59 9.84 19.66
N ASN A 182 3.24 10.97 19.39
CA ASN A 182 4.70 11.12 19.43
C ASN A 182 5.33 10.93 20.83
N MET A 183 4.51 10.78 21.89
CA MET A 183 4.96 10.45 23.24
C MET A 183 4.98 8.94 23.51
N GLN A 184 4.42 8.13 22.61
CA GLN A 184 4.40 6.67 22.71
C GLN A 184 5.52 6.04 21.89
N GLU A 185 5.87 4.81 22.23
CA GLU A 185 6.81 4.03 21.43
C GLU A 185 6.28 3.89 19.99
N PHE A 186 7.13 4.11 18.99
CA PHE A 186 6.78 4.06 17.57
C PHE A 186 5.61 4.97 17.18
N ASP A 187 5.52 6.14 17.82
CA ASP A 187 4.45 7.11 17.67
C ASP A 187 3.04 6.50 17.85
N GLY A 188 2.90 5.43 18.63
CA GLY A 188 1.60 4.78 18.88
C GLY A 188 1.02 4.01 17.71
N ILE A 189 1.82 3.73 16.66
CA ILE A 189 1.37 2.94 15.50
C ILE A 189 1.05 1.50 15.94
N ALA A 190 -0.14 1.03 15.58
CA ALA A 190 -0.55 -0.36 15.81
C ALA A 190 -0.25 -1.21 14.57
N TYR A 191 0.14 -2.47 14.80
CA TYR A 191 0.52 -3.39 13.74
C TYR A 191 -0.40 -4.61 13.73
N TYR A 192 -0.86 -5.01 12.55
CA TYR A 192 -1.75 -6.15 12.38
C TYR A 192 -1.22 -7.07 11.30
N LYS A 193 -1.17 -8.37 11.56
CA LYS A 193 -0.97 -9.38 10.53
C LYS A 193 -2.29 -9.61 9.84
N VAL A 194 -2.36 -9.31 8.55
CA VAL A 194 -3.54 -9.55 7.74
C VAL A 194 -3.45 -10.93 7.11
N LYS A 195 -4.50 -11.73 7.27
CA LYS A 195 -4.63 -13.07 6.70
C LYS A 195 -6.01 -13.25 6.09
N THR A 196 -6.10 -14.06 5.03
CA THR A 196 -7.38 -14.51 4.48
C THR A 196 -7.62 -15.94 4.92
N GLU A 197 -8.74 -16.20 5.60
CA GLU A 197 -9.14 -17.56 5.95
C GLU A 197 -9.58 -18.33 4.70
N LYS A 198 -9.09 -19.55 4.54
CA LYS A 198 -9.32 -20.36 3.33
C LYS A 198 -10.77 -20.77 3.15
N HIS A 199 -11.55 -20.84 4.23
CA HIS A 199 -12.87 -21.44 4.22
C HIS A 199 -13.94 -20.49 3.66
N ASP A 200 -13.85 -19.20 3.99
CA ASP A 200 -14.88 -18.20 3.70
C ASP A 200 -14.34 -16.90 3.08
N GLN A 201 -13.02 -16.81 2.84
CA GLN A 201 -12.34 -15.60 2.38
C GLN A 201 -12.49 -14.42 3.36
N THR A 202 -12.80 -14.69 4.63
CA THR A 202 -12.84 -13.64 5.65
C THR A 202 -11.42 -13.14 5.92
N THR A 203 -11.27 -11.82 5.91
CA THR A 203 -10.03 -11.16 6.30
C THR A 203 -9.95 -11.08 7.83
N VAL A 204 -8.83 -11.55 8.38
CA VAL A 204 -8.56 -11.51 9.82
C VAL A 204 -7.37 -10.62 10.08
N LEU A 205 -7.55 -9.66 11.00
CA LEU A 205 -6.50 -8.79 11.50
C LEU A 205 -6.04 -9.31 12.86
N GLN A 206 -4.82 -9.84 12.91
CA GLN A 206 -4.20 -10.33 14.14
C GLN A 206 -3.22 -9.27 14.65
N ALA A 207 -3.51 -8.61 15.77
CA ALA A 207 -2.59 -7.65 16.38
C ALA A 207 -1.20 -8.26 16.62
N ILE A 208 -0.15 -7.52 16.26
CA ILE A 208 1.26 -7.87 16.42
C ILE A 208 1.87 -6.89 17.43
N GLY A 209 2.44 -7.41 18.51
CA GLY A 209 3.27 -6.61 19.42
C GLY A 209 4.61 -6.23 18.78
N PHE A 210 5.24 -5.15 19.24
CA PHE A 210 6.53 -4.68 18.69
C PHE A 210 7.64 -5.74 18.75
N ASP A 211 7.62 -6.59 19.77
CA ASP A 211 8.54 -7.72 19.96
C ASP A 211 8.45 -8.76 18.84
N ARG A 212 7.29 -8.87 18.20
CA ARG A 212 7.03 -9.82 17.11
C ARG A 212 7.13 -9.19 15.73
N LEU A 213 7.07 -7.87 15.61
CA LEU A 213 7.10 -7.15 14.33
C LEU A 213 8.33 -7.53 13.49
N VAL A 214 9.51 -7.59 14.13
CA VAL A 214 10.78 -7.98 13.49
C VAL A 214 10.67 -9.38 12.86
N VAL A 215 10.10 -10.33 13.60
CA VAL A 215 9.98 -11.72 13.17
C VAL A 215 9.03 -11.84 11.99
N GLU A 216 7.89 -11.15 12.04
CA GLU A 216 6.90 -11.18 10.95
C GLU A 216 7.44 -10.50 9.69
N LEU A 217 8.10 -9.34 9.80
CA LEU A 217 8.74 -8.66 8.66
C LEU A 217 9.86 -9.51 8.03
N ALA A 218 10.71 -10.12 8.85
CA ALA A 218 11.78 -10.99 8.37
C ALA A 218 11.22 -12.21 7.61
N ALA A 219 10.16 -12.82 8.13
CA ALA A 219 9.48 -13.94 7.48
C ALA A 219 8.88 -13.55 6.12
N MET A 220 8.21 -12.39 6.04
CA MET A 220 7.64 -11.90 4.78
C MET A 220 8.72 -11.56 3.74
N ARG A 221 9.80 -10.90 4.16
CA ARG A 221 10.95 -10.62 3.28
C ARG A 221 11.58 -11.91 2.76
N ALA A 222 11.81 -12.90 3.63
CA ALA A 222 12.35 -14.18 3.23
C ALA A 222 11.45 -14.90 2.20
N ALA A 223 10.14 -14.90 2.41
CA ALA A 223 9.16 -15.44 1.47
C ALA A 223 9.19 -14.71 0.11
N ALA A 224 9.36 -13.38 0.14
CA ALA A 224 9.48 -12.57 -1.06
C ALA A 224 10.73 -12.95 -1.88
N LEU A 225 11.89 -13.03 -1.21
CA LEU A 225 13.17 -13.39 -1.85
C LEU A 225 13.19 -14.82 -2.40
N GLN A 226 12.56 -15.79 -1.70
CA GLN A 226 12.47 -17.17 -2.18
C GLN A 226 11.68 -17.29 -3.51
N CYS A 227 10.69 -16.41 -3.72
CA CYS A 227 9.96 -16.40 -4.99
C CYS A 227 10.84 -15.91 -6.15
N ILE A 228 11.76 -14.97 -5.88
CA ILE A 228 12.73 -14.48 -6.87
C ILE A 228 13.72 -15.59 -7.22
N ASP A 229 14.21 -16.35 -6.23
CA ASP A 229 15.19 -17.40 -6.47
C ASP A 229 14.67 -18.51 -7.41
N LYS A 230 13.37 -18.82 -7.33
CA LYS A 230 12.71 -19.75 -8.28
C LYS A 230 12.68 -19.25 -9.74
N THR A 231 12.97 -17.97 -9.96
CA THR A 231 13.04 -17.33 -11.28
C THR A 231 14.47 -16.98 -11.71
N ARG A 232 15.47 -17.20 -10.83
CA ARG A 232 16.87 -16.96 -11.17
C ARG A 232 17.45 -18.16 -11.91
N VAL A 233 17.98 -17.89 -13.10
CA VAL A 233 18.89 -18.80 -13.80
C VAL A 233 20.12 -18.98 -12.91
N LYS A 234 20.52 -20.23 -12.63
CA LYS A 234 21.80 -20.51 -11.99
C LYS A 234 22.90 -19.93 -12.87
N VAL A 235 23.49 -18.81 -12.45
CA VAL A 235 24.72 -18.29 -13.05
C VAL A 235 25.87 -19.01 -12.34
N SER A 236 26.56 -19.89 -13.06
CA SER A 236 27.82 -20.46 -12.60
C SER A 236 28.89 -19.38 -12.71
N VAL A 237 29.25 -18.78 -11.58
CA VAL A 237 30.37 -17.83 -11.49
C VAL A 237 31.60 -18.61 -11.02
N THR A 238 32.71 -18.45 -11.72
CA THR A 238 33.99 -19.05 -11.38
C THR A 238 34.64 -18.34 -10.19
N LEU A 239 35.53 -19.04 -9.46
CA LEU A 239 36.24 -18.47 -8.31
C LEU A 239 37.06 -17.22 -8.70
N GLU A 240 37.58 -17.19 -9.93
CA GLU A 240 38.35 -16.09 -10.50
C GLU A 240 37.48 -14.84 -10.75
N GLU A 241 36.21 -15.01 -11.11
CA GLU A 241 35.25 -13.90 -11.28
C GLU A 241 34.80 -13.31 -9.93
N LEU A 242 34.78 -14.11 -8.86
CA LEU A 242 34.45 -13.67 -7.51
C LEU A 242 35.60 -12.90 -6.83
N MET A 243 36.85 -13.23 -7.17
CA MET A 243 38.04 -12.57 -6.62
C MET A 243 38.23 -11.11 -7.06
N GLY A 244 37.45 -10.63 -8.04
CA GLY A 244 37.41 -9.22 -8.45
C GLY A 244 36.40 -8.35 -7.70
N CYS A 245 35.55 -8.93 -6.85
CA CYS A 245 34.49 -8.21 -6.14
C CYS A 245 34.96 -7.82 -4.72
N SER A 246 35.05 -6.51 -4.44
CA SER A 246 35.55 -5.94 -3.18
C SER A 246 34.67 -6.20 -1.94
N ASP A 247 33.51 -6.84 -2.10
CA ASP A 247 32.49 -6.95 -1.05
C ASP A 247 32.34 -8.38 -0.47
N VAL A 248 33.27 -9.29 -0.75
CA VAL A 248 33.25 -10.66 -0.20
C VAL A 248 34.27 -10.79 0.94
N TYR A 249 33.80 -10.75 2.18
CA TYR A 249 34.63 -10.96 3.37
C TYR A 249 34.89 -12.45 3.58
N TYR A 250 36.15 -12.87 3.40
CA TYR A 250 36.65 -14.17 3.87
C TYR A 250 37.15 -14.01 5.31
N GLY A 251 36.40 -14.53 6.28
CA GLY A 251 36.89 -14.73 7.64
C GLY A 251 37.75 -15.99 7.73
N GLU A 252 38.91 -15.90 8.35
CA GLU A 252 39.76 -17.07 8.64
C GLU A 252 39.01 -18.16 9.42
N PRO A 253 39.40 -19.44 9.30
CA PRO A 253 38.77 -20.57 9.96
C PRO A 253 39.16 -20.66 11.45
N SER A 254 38.96 -19.60 12.22
CA SER A 254 38.93 -19.69 13.68
C SER A 254 37.53 -20.11 14.11
N LYS A 255 37.42 -21.21 14.87
CA LYS A 255 36.16 -21.78 15.38
C LYS A 255 35.16 -20.67 15.74
N PRO A 256 33.97 -20.62 15.09
CA PRO A 256 32.97 -19.63 15.43
C PRO A 256 32.63 -19.79 16.91
N THR A 257 32.96 -18.79 17.70
CA THR A 257 32.49 -18.71 19.08
C THR A 257 31.05 -18.24 18.97
N ILE A 258 30.11 -19.17 19.14
CA ILE A 258 28.70 -18.82 19.23
C ILE A 258 28.53 -18.10 20.56
N ILE A 259 28.49 -16.77 20.51
CA ILE A 259 28.11 -15.97 21.65
C ILE A 259 26.59 -15.92 21.63
N ASP A 260 25.94 -16.74 22.46
CA ASP A 260 24.50 -16.67 22.67
C ASP A 260 24.17 -15.39 23.44
N TYR A 261 23.96 -14.29 22.71
CA TYR A 261 23.35 -13.10 23.26
C TYR A 261 21.90 -13.01 22.79
N THR A 262 20.97 -13.05 23.73
CA THR A 262 19.56 -12.72 23.46
C THR A 262 19.44 -11.21 23.49
N LEU A 263 19.64 -10.54 22.35
CA LEU A 263 19.25 -9.13 22.23
C LEU A 263 17.71 -9.07 22.23
N PRO A 264 17.10 -8.10 22.94
CA PRO A 264 15.68 -7.84 22.78
C PRO A 264 15.41 -7.49 21.29
N LEU A 265 14.42 -8.17 20.70
CA LEU A 265 13.96 -7.96 19.33
C LEU A 265 13.27 -6.59 19.23
N ASN A 266 14.08 -5.54 19.09
CA ASN A 266 13.59 -4.19 18.84
C ASN A 266 13.85 -3.86 17.36
N ILE A 267 12.82 -3.43 16.63
CA ILE A 267 12.90 -3.09 15.19
C ILE A 267 13.97 -2.03 14.90
N MET A 268 14.28 -1.17 15.87
CA MET A 268 15.34 -0.17 15.76
C MET A 268 16.75 -0.75 15.66
N ASN A 269 16.94 -2.03 15.96
CA ASN A 269 18.20 -2.75 15.79
C ASN A 269 18.33 -3.38 14.39
N TYR A 270 17.30 -3.27 13.54
CA TYR A 270 17.23 -3.88 12.21
C TYR A 270 16.88 -2.83 11.14
N PRO A 271 17.83 -1.95 10.76
CA PRO A 271 17.57 -0.85 9.82
C PRO A 271 17.05 -1.32 8.46
N ASP A 272 17.51 -2.49 7.99
CA ASP A 272 17.02 -3.10 6.76
C ASP A 272 15.54 -3.49 6.84
N LEU A 273 15.03 -3.87 8.02
CA LEU A 273 13.62 -4.19 8.19
C LEU A 273 12.77 -2.94 8.39
N LEU A 274 13.36 -1.89 8.95
CA LEU A 274 12.68 -0.61 9.14
C LEU A 274 12.28 0.04 7.80
N SER A 275 13.05 -0.17 6.73
CA SER A 275 12.71 0.37 5.40
C SER A 275 11.39 -0.17 4.86
N TYR A 276 10.96 -1.34 5.32
CA TYR A 276 9.67 -1.95 4.96
C TYR A 276 8.49 -1.32 5.70
N THR A 277 8.72 -0.40 6.64
CA THR A 277 7.68 0.22 7.46
C THR A 277 7.56 1.71 7.20
N CYS A 278 6.45 2.32 7.60
CA CYS A 278 6.29 3.77 7.59
C CYS A 278 7.10 4.47 8.68
N LEU A 279 7.70 3.72 9.63
CA LEU A 279 8.57 4.25 10.68
C LEU A 279 9.78 5.01 10.15
N GLN A 280 10.23 4.74 8.92
CA GLN A 280 11.32 5.49 8.29
C GLN A 280 11.01 6.99 8.11
N ASN A 281 9.72 7.36 8.11
CA ASN A 281 9.27 8.75 7.98
C ASN A 281 9.13 9.44 9.34
N LEU A 282 9.18 8.68 10.44
CA LEU A 282 9.06 9.24 11.78
C LEU A 282 10.34 9.94 12.20
N THR A 283 10.16 10.99 12.99
CA THR A 283 11.27 11.83 13.46
C THR A 283 11.63 11.36 14.83
N ILE A 284 12.40 10.29 14.89
CA ILE A 284 12.77 9.72 16.17
C ILE A 284 13.80 10.68 16.79
N PRO A 285 13.47 11.39 17.89
CA PRO A 285 14.43 12.26 18.56
C PRO A 285 15.66 11.42 18.94
N ASP A 286 16.86 11.96 18.72
CA ASP A 286 18.15 11.30 18.97
C ASP A 286 18.53 10.10 18.08
N LYS A 287 17.66 9.64 17.18
CA LYS A 287 18.02 8.78 16.04
C LYS A 287 17.65 9.48 14.75
N ARG A 288 18.59 10.26 14.20
CA ARG A 288 18.49 10.82 12.83
C ARG A 288 18.44 9.70 11.79
N LEU A 289 17.35 8.96 11.72
CA LEU A 289 16.91 8.33 10.50
C LEU A 289 16.30 9.47 9.69
N SER A 290 17.12 9.99 8.78
CA SER A 290 16.78 11.13 7.93
C SER A 290 15.39 10.93 7.33
N ARG A 291 14.48 11.89 7.57
CA ARG A 291 13.18 12.01 6.87
C ARG A 291 13.31 12.01 5.34
N PHE A 292 14.54 12.05 4.83
CA PHE A 292 14.94 11.91 3.43
C PHE A 292 16.30 11.19 3.35
N ASN A 293 16.39 9.89 3.65
CA ASN A 293 17.47 9.07 3.04
C ASN A 293 17.08 8.78 1.58
N GLY A 294 16.93 9.86 0.81
CA GLY A 294 17.08 9.78 -0.62
C GLY A 294 18.51 9.36 -0.94
N ILE A 295 18.63 8.50 -1.94
CA ILE A 295 19.69 8.64 -2.94
C ILE A 295 21.10 8.47 -2.33
N LEU A 296 21.53 7.23 -2.15
CA LEU A 296 22.94 6.88 -2.40
C LEU A 296 23.18 7.07 -3.91
N ARG A 297 23.43 8.33 -4.32
CA ARG A 297 24.12 8.61 -5.59
C ARG A 297 25.54 8.12 -5.36
N ILE A 298 25.86 6.96 -5.94
CA ILE A 298 27.26 6.63 -6.22
C ILE A 298 27.72 7.74 -7.16
N ALA A 299 28.50 8.68 -6.64
CA ALA A 299 29.27 9.58 -7.48
C ALA A 299 30.21 8.72 -8.31
N LYS A 300 30.15 8.88 -9.64
CA LYS A 300 31.23 8.44 -10.53
C LYS A 300 32.45 9.30 -10.31
#